data_AF-A0A1G2YPQ8-F1
#
_entry.id   AF-A0A1G2YPQ8-F1
#
_cell.length_a   1.000
_cell.length_b   1.000
_cell.length_c   1.000
_cell.angle_alpha   90.00
_cell.angle_beta   90.00
_cell.angle_gamma   90.00
#
_symmetry.space_group_name_H-M   'P 1'
#
loop_
_entity.id
_entity.type
_entity.pdbx_description
1 polymer ?
#
loop_
_entity_poly.entity_id
_entity_poly.type
_entity_poly.pdbx_seq_one_letter_code
_entity_poly.pdbx_strand_id
1 'polypeptide(L)'
;MKRYLISAVVVLTVLAVTWAVFGQEAERPREAGRGGFRNIEAQQKAIAAIQEQVAKLKAGLDASAMPAGQSLQDLSEEERTKMREKFMKMREDQQQAIAAIEQQIMILKGRRQLQQEQEASIAELQDIQALAKKENAAETAKRIEDIIAKKNKTFEETMQKLGIPEMRGRPGQGQGQQP
;
A
#
# COMPACT_ATOMS: atom_id res chain seq x y z
N MET A 1 -22.53 -9.89 3.68
CA MET A 1 -21.59 -10.41 2.67
C MET A 1 -20.33 -9.54 2.43
N LYS A 2 -20.36 -8.20 2.56
CA LYS A 2 -19.17 -7.33 2.31
C LYS A 2 -18.04 -7.40 3.35
N ARG A 3 -18.32 -7.80 4.60
CA ARG A 3 -17.34 -7.86 5.70
C ARG A 3 -16.32 -8.99 5.53
N TYR A 4 -16.77 -10.12 4.98
CA TYR A 4 -15.90 -11.25 4.67
C TYR A 4 -15.02 -10.99 3.45
N LEU A 5 -15.41 -10.06 2.57
CA LEU A 5 -14.63 -9.67 1.40
C LEU A 5 -13.34 -8.94 1.79
N ILE A 6 -13.40 -8.01 2.75
CA ILE A 6 -12.23 -7.29 3.26
C ILE A 6 -11.30 -8.26 4.01
N SER A 7 -11.85 -9.12 4.86
CA SER A 7 -11.07 -10.13 5.58
C SER A 7 -10.45 -11.16 4.62
N ALA A 8 -11.18 -11.60 3.59
CA ALA A 8 -10.66 -12.51 2.57
C ALA A 8 -9.55 -11.85 1.75
N VAL A 9 -9.65 -10.57 1.40
CA VAL A 9 -8.60 -9.84 0.67
C VAL A 9 -7.34 -9.69 1.53
N VAL A 10 -7.47 -9.40 2.82
CA VAL A 10 -6.32 -9.32 3.75
C VAL A 10 -5.65 -10.68 3.92
N VAL A 11 -6.44 -11.75 4.10
CA VAL A 11 -5.90 -13.11 4.21
C VAL A 11 -5.24 -13.54 2.89
N LEU A 12 -5.86 -13.27 1.74
CA LEU A 12 -5.30 -13.57 0.41
C LEU A 12 -4.03 -12.78 0.11
N THR A 13 -3.95 -11.51 0.52
CA THR A 13 -2.72 -10.72 0.33
C THR A 13 -1.59 -11.22 1.22
N VAL A 14 -1.86 -11.59 2.47
CA VAL A 14 -0.86 -12.23 3.34
C VAL A 14 -0.41 -13.60 2.78
N LEU A 15 -1.33 -14.39 2.22
CA LEU A 15 -1.02 -15.65 1.55
C LEU A 15 -0.21 -15.48 0.26
N ALA A 16 -0.52 -14.46 -0.55
CA ALA A 16 0.23 -14.16 -1.77
C ALA A 16 1.64 -13.63 -1.47
N VAL A 17 1.79 -12.80 -0.43
CA VAL A 17 3.10 -12.29 0.02
C VAL A 17 3.97 -13.43 0.55
N THR A 18 3.38 -14.39 1.29
CA THR A 18 4.13 -15.57 1.73
C THR A 18 4.56 -16.45 0.55
N TRP A 19 3.71 -16.66 -0.46
CA TRP A 19 4.11 -17.40 -1.67
C TRP A 19 5.20 -16.69 -2.49
N ALA A 20 5.15 -15.36 -2.61
CA ALA A 20 6.17 -14.60 -3.34
C ALA A 20 7.56 -14.64 -2.65
N VAL A 21 7.58 -14.78 -1.32
CA VAL A 21 8.81 -14.94 -0.53
C VAL A 21 9.42 -16.33 -0.72
N PHE A 22 8.61 -17.40 -0.72
CA PHE A 22 9.11 -18.77 -0.94
C PHE A 22 9.42 -19.10 -2.42
N GLY A 23 8.76 -18.45 -3.38
CA GLY A 23 9.01 -18.65 -4.81
C GLY A 23 10.26 -17.96 -5.36
N GLN A 24 10.83 -16.97 -4.64
CA GLN A 24 12.03 -16.24 -5.08
C GLN A 24 13.36 -16.91 -4.66
N GLU A 25 13.32 -17.96 -3.85
CA GLU A 25 14.52 -18.67 -3.40
C GLU A 25 15.10 -19.65 -4.44
N ALA A 26 14.31 -20.04 -5.46
CA ALA A 26 14.74 -21.08 -6.42
C ALA A 26 15.67 -20.57 -7.54
N GLU A 27 15.75 -19.25 -7.81
CA GLU A 27 16.46 -18.75 -9.00
C GLU A 27 17.18 -17.40 -8.78
N ARG A 28 18.11 -17.31 -7.82
CA ARG A 28 19.09 -16.21 -7.83
C ARG A 28 20.53 -16.70 -7.81
N PRO A 29 21.35 -16.40 -8.85
CA PRO A 29 22.78 -16.62 -8.79
C PRO A 29 23.40 -15.72 -7.70
N ARG A 30 24.43 -16.29 -7.07
CA ARG A 30 25.18 -15.76 -5.92
C ARG A 30 25.84 -14.41 -6.22
N GLU A 31 25.18 -13.31 -5.84
CA GLU A 31 25.84 -12.02 -5.59
C GLU A 31 25.36 -11.45 -4.25
N ALA A 32 25.58 -12.20 -3.17
CA ALA A 32 25.35 -11.76 -1.80
C ALA A 32 26.51 -10.87 -1.31
N GLY A 33 26.67 -9.70 -1.93
CA GLY A 33 27.37 -8.58 -1.31
C GLY A 33 26.53 -7.99 -0.17
N ARG A 34 27.20 -7.38 0.81
CA ARG A 34 26.75 -6.73 2.07
C ARG A 34 25.37 -6.03 2.12
N GLY A 35 24.68 -5.81 0.99
CA GLY A 35 23.30 -5.32 0.89
C GLY A 35 22.20 -6.38 1.04
N GLY A 36 22.50 -7.68 0.87
CA GLY A 36 21.50 -8.76 1.03
C GLY A 36 21.00 -8.94 2.47
N PHE A 37 21.91 -8.89 3.45
CA PHE A 37 21.58 -9.07 4.87
C PHE A 37 20.74 -7.92 5.45
N ARG A 38 21.05 -6.67 5.07
CA ARG A 38 20.32 -5.49 5.55
C ARG A 38 18.87 -5.45 5.01
N ASN A 39 18.65 -6.00 3.81
CA ASN A 39 17.31 -6.15 3.25
C ASN A 39 16.49 -7.23 3.97
N ILE A 40 17.11 -8.34 4.39
CA ILE A 40 16.43 -9.40 5.14
C ILE A 40 16.00 -8.92 6.52
N GLU A 41 16.86 -8.21 7.26
CA GLU A 41 16.50 -7.65 8.57
C GLU A 41 15.37 -6.62 8.47
N ALA A 42 15.42 -5.73 7.48
CA ALA A 42 14.36 -4.75 7.23
C ALA A 42 13.03 -5.44 6.86
N GLN A 43 13.08 -6.50 6.05
CA GLN A 43 11.91 -7.31 5.71
C GLN A 43 11.32 -8.01 6.93
N GLN A 44 12.15 -8.65 7.76
CA GLN A 44 11.69 -9.29 8.99
C GLN A 44 11.04 -8.29 9.95
N LYS A 45 11.62 -7.10 10.09
CA LYS A 45 11.05 -6.03 10.90
C LYS A 45 9.71 -5.55 10.37
N ALA A 46 9.59 -5.38 9.05
CA ALA A 46 8.33 -5.01 8.41
C ALA A 46 7.26 -6.10 8.59
N ILE A 47 7.62 -7.38 8.45
CA ILE A 47 6.72 -8.51 8.70
C ILE A 47 6.28 -8.56 10.16
N ALA A 48 7.19 -8.39 11.12
CA ALA A 48 6.86 -8.36 12.54
C ALA A 48 5.89 -7.20 12.87
N ALA A 49 6.13 -6.02 12.30
CA ALA A 49 5.23 -4.87 12.45
C ALA A 49 3.84 -5.16 11.87
N ILE A 50 3.74 -5.82 10.70
CA ILE A 50 2.46 -6.24 10.13
C ILE A 50 1.75 -7.23 11.05
N GLN A 51 2.46 -8.23 11.57
CA GLN A 51 1.89 -9.22 12.50
C GLN A 51 1.34 -8.56 13.76
N GLU A 52 2.05 -7.58 14.32
CA GLU A 52 1.59 -6.81 15.49
C GLU A 52 0.29 -6.06 15.18
N GLN A 53 0.23 -5.36 14.04
CA GLN A 53 -0.98 -4.61 13.66
C GLN A 53 -2.16 -5.54 13.36
N VAL A 54 -1.92 -6.70 12.75
CA VAL A 54 -2.94 -7.74 12.54
C VAL A 54 -3.45 -8.29 13.87
N ALA A 55 -2.57 -8.50 14.85
CA ALA A 55 -2.98 -8.93 16.19
C ALA A 55 -3.86 -7.87 16.89
N LYS A 56 -3.53 -6.58 16.77
CA LYS A 56 -4.36 -5.46 17.27
C LYS A 56 -5.73 -5.43 16.60
N LEU A 57 -5.78 -5.59 15.28
CA LEU A 57 -7.03 -5.67 14.53
C LEU A 57 -7.91 -6.84 14.99
N LYS A 58 -7.31 -8.02 15.19
CA LYS A 58 -8.03 -9.20 15.69
C LYS A 58 -8.57 -8.96 17.11
N ALA A 59 -7.75 -8.43 18.02
CA ALA A 59 -8.18 -8.10 19.37
C ALA A 59 -9.32 -7.06 19.39
N GLY A 60 -9.27 -6.07 18.50
CA GLY A 60 -10.35 -5.09 18.33
C GLY A 60 -11.66 -5.74 17.86
N LEU A 61 -11.59 -6.68 16.93
CA LEU A 61 -12.76 -7.44 16.46
C LEU A 61 -13.37 -8.30 17.57
N ASP A 62 -12.54 -9.02 18.32
CA ASP A 62 -12.98 -9.85 19.45
C ASP A 62 -13.60 -8.98 20.55
N ALA A 63 -13.03 -7.81 20.83
CA ALA A 63 -13.56 -6.85 21.82
C ALA A 63 -14.84 -6.11 21.36
N SER A 64 -15.18 -6.21 20.06
CA SER A 64 -16.37 -5.60 19.45
C SER A 64 -17.55 -6.56 19.35
N ALA A 65 -17.33 -7.84 19.63
CA ALA A 65 -18.38 -8.84 19.67
C ALA A 65 -19.33 -8.50 20.83
N MET A 66 -20.55 -8.09 20.48
CA MET A 66 -21.64 -7.99 21.44
C MET A 66 -22.02 -9.40 21.91
N PRO A 67 -22.38 -9.59 23.19
CA PRO A 67 -22.93 -10.86 23.66
C PRO A 67 -24.12 -11.25 22.79
N ALA A 68 -24.19 -12.52 22.40
CA ALA A 68 -25.29 -13.01 21.59
C ALA A 68 -26.62 -12.72 22.30
N GLY A 69 -27.50 -11.95 21.63
CA GLY A 69 -28.83 -11.60 22.14
C GLY A 69 -28.96 -10.20 22.76
N GLN A 70 -27.89 -9.40 22.87
CA GLN A 70 -27.99 -8.03 23.39
C GLN A 70 -28.14 -7.01 22.24
N SER A 71 -29.30 -6.36 22.14
CA SER A 71 -29.53 -5.28 21.16
C SER A 71 -29.04 -3.94 21.69
N LEU A 72 -28.56 -3.06 20.80
CA LEU A 72 -28.26 -1.67 21.18
C LEU A 72 -29.50 -0.94 21.71
N GLN A 73 -30.70 -1.43 21.39
CA GLN A 73 -31.97 -0.85 21.83
C GLN A 73 -32.29 -1.19 23.28
N ASP A 74 -31.67 -2.22 23.86
CA ASP A 74 -31.91 -2.65 25.24
C ASP A 74 -30.99 -1.95 26.25
N LEU A 75 -30.00 -1.19 25.75
CA LEU A 75 -29.04 -0.43 26.55
C LEU A 75 -29.61 0.93 26.99
N SER A 76 -29.22 1.39 28.17
CA SER A 76 -29.46 2.76 28.64
C SER A 76 -28.76 3.80 27.75
N GLU A 77 -29.18 5.06 27.80
CA GLU A 77 -28.56 6.13 26.99
C GLU A 77 -27.07 6.34 27.29
N GLU A 78 -26.67 6.20 28.55
CA GLU A 78 -25.28 6.26 28.98
C GLU A 78 -24.44 5.10 28.40
N GLU A 79 -24.98 3.88 28.43
CA GLU A 79 -24.33 2.69 27.87
C GLU A 79 -24.22 2.77 26.34
N ARG A 80 -25.25 3.28 25.67
CA ARG A 80 -25.21 3.55 24.22
C ARG A 80 -24.15 4.58 23.87
N THR A 81 -23.99 5.62 24.67
CA THR A 81 -22.99 6.67 24.44
C THR A 81 -21.58 6.11 24.59
N LYS A 82 -21.29 5.40 25.69
CA LYS A 82 -19.99 4.70 25.89
C LYS A 82 -19.69 3.71 24.77
N MET A 83 -20.71 3.01 24.30
CA MET A 83 -20.58 2.06 23.20
C MET A 83 -20.24 2.76 21.87
N ARG A 84 -20.90 3.88 21.56
CA ARG A 84 -20.57 4.68 20.36
C ARG A 84 -19.14 5.19 20.40
N GLU A 85 -18.70 5.73 21.54
CA GLU A 85 -17.31 6.19 21.72
C GLU A 85 -16.32 5.05 21.53
N LYS A 86 -16.58 3.87 22.13
CA LYS A 86 -15.77 2.67 21.94
C LYS A 86 -15.70 2.25 20.47
N PHE A 87 -16.82 2.25 19.75
CA PHE A 87 -16.85 1.92 18.32
C PHE A 87 -16.12 2.96 17.45
N MET A 88 -16.24 4.25 17.77
CA MET A 88 -15.52 5.31 17.06
C MET A 88 -14.02 5.16 17.23
N LYS A 89 -13.55 4.98 18.47
CA LYS A 89 -12.14 4.73 18.77
C LYS A 89 -11.62 3.47 18.09
N MET A 90 -12.39 2.38 18.15
CA MET A 90 -12.00 1.13 17.47
C MET A 90 -11.90 1.30 15.95
N ARG A 91 -12.80 2.09 15.34
CA ARG A 91 -12.74 2.38 13.90
C ARG A 91 -11.50 3.19 13.56
N GLU A 92 -11.15 4.17 14.40
CA GLU A 92 -9.92 4.94 14.25
C GLU A 92 -8.68 4.04 14.39
N ASP A 93 -8.61 3.23 15.44
CA ASP A 93 -7.53 2.27 15.67
C ASP A 93 -7.39 1.30 14.49
N GLN A 94 -8.52 0.83 13.94
CA GLN A 94 -8.54 -0.01 12.75
C GLN A 94 -7.98 0.70 11.52
N GLN A 95 -8.37 1.95 11.28
CA GLN A 95 -7.87 2.74 10.16
C GLN A 95 -6.37 2.99 10.27
N GLN A 96 -5.89 3.32 11.47
CA GLN A 96 -4.47 3.52 11.74
C GLN A 96 -3.67 2.22 11.54
N ALA A 97 -4.17 1.08 12.03
CA ALA A 97 -3.52 -0.21 11.85
C ALA A 97 -3.45 -0.62 10.38
N ILE A 98 -4.52 -0.40 9.60
CA ILE A 98 -4.53 -0.67 8.16
C ILE A 98 -3.52 0.23 7.44
N ALA A 99 -3.53 1.54 7.71
CA ALA A 99 -2.57 2.47 7.10
C ALA A 99 -1.12 2.10 7.42
N ALA A 100 -0.84 1.64 8.65
CA ALA A 100 0.48 1.15 9.04
C ALA A 100 0.86 -0.12 8.27
N ILE A 101 -0.06 -1.07 8.09
CA ILE A 101 0.17 -2.29 7.30
C ILE A 101 0.46 -1.93 5.84
N GLU A 102 -0.32 -1.02 5.24
CA GLU A 102 -0.11 -0.56 3.86
C GLU A 102 1.29 0.05 3.68
N GLN A 103 1.75 0.86 4.65
CA GLN A 103 3.12 1.40 4.64
C GLN A 103 4.19 0.31 4.68
N GLN A 104 4.03 -0.70 5.55
CA GLN A 104 4.97 -1.82 5.62
C GLN A 104 4.96 -2.65 4.32
N ILE A 105 3.80 -2.84 3.70
CA ILE A 105 3.69 -3.51 2.39
C ILE A 105 4.44 -2.71 1.32
N MET A 106 4.31 -1.39 1.29
CA MET A 106 5.07 -0.55 0.35
C MET A 106 6.58 -0.67 0.57
N ILE A 107 7.04 -0.70 1.82
CA ILE A 107 8.45 -0.93 2.15
C ILE A 107 8.91 -2.31 1.63
N LEU A 108 8.09 -3.35 1.84
CA LEU A 108 8.38 -4.72 1.38
C LEU A 108 8.43 -4.85 -0.15
N LYS A 109 7.51 -4.21 -0.88
CA LYS A 109 7.54 -4.13 -2.36
C LYS A 109 8.83 -3.48 -2.84
N GLY A 110 9.30 -2.49 -2.10
CA GLY A 110 10.50 -1.74 -2.42
C GLY A 110 10.35 -0.88 -3.68
N ARG A 111 11.38 -0.08 -3.96
CA ARG A 111 11.31 0.95 -5.01
C ARG A 111 10.99 0.40 -6.39
N ARG A 112 11.64 -0.69 -6.79
CA ARG A 112 11.56 -1.22 -8.16
C ARG A 112 10.14 -1.64 -8.52
N GLN A 113 9.49 -2.39 -7.63
CA GLN A 113 8.13 -2.85 -7.86
C GLN A 113 7.14 -1.68 -7.83
N LEU A 114 7.31 -0.74 -6.89
CA LEU A 114 6.47 0.46 -6.80
C LEU A 114 6.60 1.35 -8.04
N GLN A 115 7.81 1.49 -8.60
CA GLN A 115 8.03 2.22 -9.86
C GLN A 115 7.34 1.53 -11.04
N GLN A 116 7.44 0.21 -11.16
CA GLN A 116 6.75 -0.52 -12.23
C GLN A 116 5.22 -0.36 -12.16
N GLU A 117 4.65 -0.42 -10.95
CA GLU A 117 3.21 -0.19 -10.75
C GLU A 117 2.81 1.25 -11.12
N GLN A 118 3.64 2.23 -10.78
CA GLN A 118 3.44 3.63 -11.13
C GLN A 118 3.52 3.86 -12.65
N GLU A 119 4.56 3.33 -13.30
CA GLU A 119 4.77 3.41 -14.76
C GLU A 119 3.61 2.77 -15.52
N ALA A 120 3.18 1.58 -15.11
CA ALA A 120 2.02 0.92 -15.71
C ALA A 120 0.75 1.75 -15.57
N SER A 121 0.52 2.36 -14.39
CA SER A 121 -0.63 3.25 -14.17
C SER A 121 -0.57 4.54 -15.00
N ILE A 122 0.62 4.99 -15.39
CA ILE A 122 0.80 6.20 -16.19
C ILE A 122 0.71 5.89 -17.68
N ALA A 123 1.19 4.73 -18.12
CA ALA A 123 1.16 4.33 -19.53
C ALA A 123 -0.25 4.43 -20.13
N GLU A 124 -1.25 3.89 -19.43
CA GLU A 124 -2.65 3.98 -19.89
C GLU A 124 -3.13 5.44 -19.98
N LEU A 125 -2.73 6.30 -19.04
CA LEU A 125 -3.06 7.73 -19.10
C LEU A 125 -2.36 8.44 -20.26
N GLN A 126 -1.12 8.06 -20.57
CA GLN A 126 -0.39 8.61 -21.72
C GLN A 126 -1.06 8.21 -23.04
N ASP A 127 -1.54 6.97 -23.15
CA ASP A 127 -2.28 6.50 -24.33
C ASP A 127 -3.58 7.29 -24.52
N ILE A 128 -4.35 7.50 -23.43
CA ILE A 128 -5.58 8.31 -23.49
C ILE A 128 -5.24 9.77 -23.82
N GLN A 129 -4.15 10.31 -23.28
CA GLN A 129 -3.71 11.68 -23.61
C GLN A 129 -3.36 11.81 -25.11
N ALA A 130 -2.65 10.83 -25.67
CA ALA A 130 -2.29 10.80 -27.08
C ALA A 130 -3.52 10.71 -27.97
N LEU A 131 -4.50 9.87 -27.60
CA LEU A 131 -5.78 9.77 -28.29
C LEU A 131 -6.55 11.11 -28.23
N ALA A 132 -6.64 11.73 -27.05
CA ALA A 132 -7.28 13.03 -26.88
C ALA A 132 -6.62 14.12 -27.76
N LYS A 133 -5.29 14.12 -27.88
CA LYS A 133 -4.57 15.03 -28.79
C LYS A 133 -4.92 14.75 -30.26
N LYS A 134 -4.98 13.48 -30.66
CA LYS A 134 -5.35 13.05 -32.02
C LYS A 134 -6.78 13.45 -32.38
N GLU A 135 -7.69 13.41 -31.41
CA GLU A 135 -9.11 13.79 -31.56
C GLU A 135 -9.36 15.29 -31.37
N ASN A 136 -8.31 16.12 -31.24
CA ASN A 136 -8.40 17.56 -30.95
C ASN A 136 -9.15 17.90 -29.64
N ALA A 137 -9.24 16.96 -28.69
CA ALA A 137 -9.82 17.17 -27.36
C ALA A 137 -8.79 17.84 -26.42
N ALA A 138 -8.45 19.10 -26.69
CA ALA A 138 -7.36 19.82 -26.02
C ALA A 138 -7.55 19.93 -24.50
N GLU A 139 -8.76 20.20 -24.02
CA GLU A 139 -9.05 20.28 -22.58
C GLU A 139 -8.89 18.92 -21.88
N THR A 140 -9.33 17.84 -22.53
CA THR A 140 -9.16 16.47 -22.04
C THR A 140 -7.69 16.09 -21.96
N ALA A 141 -6.92 16.39 -23.01
CA ALA A 141 -5.47 16.12 -23.03
C ALA A 141 -4.73 16.85 -21.90
N LYS A 142 -5.09 18.12 -21.66
CA LYS A 142 -4.54 18.92 -20.56
C LYS A 142 -4.94 18.36 -19.19
N ARG A 143 -6.20 17.95 -19.03
CA ARG A 143 -6.68 17.37 -17.77
C ARG A 143 -5.95 16.06 -17.43
N ILE A 144 -5.65 15.24 -18.43
CA ILE A 144 -4.90 14.00 -18.25
C ILE A 144 -3.43 14.31 -17.90
N GLU A 145 -2.83 15.33 -18.50
CA GLU A 145 -1.49 15.83 -18.14
C GLU A 145 -1.40 16.20 -16.66
N ASP A 146 -2.37 16.98 -16.16
CA ASP A 146 -2.44 17.35 -14.74
C ASP A 146 -2.58 16.13 -13.83
N ILE A 147 -3.33 15.11 -14.25
CA ILE A 147 -3.48 13.85 -13.50
C ILE A 147 -2.15 13.09 -13.44
N ILE A 148 -1.44 12.99 -14.56
CA ILE A 148 -0.12 12.35 -14.61
C ILE A 148 0.87 13.10 -13.71
N ALA A 149 0.92 14.43 -13.80
CA ALA A 149 1.80 15.26 -12.97
C ALA A 149 1.49 15.09 -11.47
N LYS A 150 0.21 15.08 -11.10
CA LYS A 150 -0.23 14.84 -9.72
C LYS A 150 0.18 13.45 -9.24
N LYS A 151 -0.02 12.41 -10.07
CA LYS A 151 0.38 11.03 -9.75
C LYS A 151 1.89 10.92 -9.52
N ASN A 152 2.71 11.55 -10.34
CA ASN A 152 4.17 11.56 -10.17
C ASN A 152 4.58 12.24 -8.86
N LYS A 153 4.02 13.42 -8.58
CA LYS A 153 4.28 14.13 -7.33
C LYS A 153 3.89 13.31 -6.09
N THR A 154 2.71 12.69 -6.10
CA THR A 154 2.27 11.82 -4.99
C THR A 154 3.19 10.62 -4.81
N PHE A 155 3.67 10.03 -5.91
CA PHE A 155 4.62 8.92 -5.84
C PHE A 155 5.94 9.34 -5.20
N GLU A 156 6.52 10.46 -5.62
CA GLU A 156 7.76 11.00 -5.06
C GLU A 156 7.62 11.32 -3.56
N GLU A 157 6.54 12.00 -3.17
CA GLU A 157 6.25 12.30 -1.77
C GLU A 157 6.11 11.01 -0.93
N THR A 158 5.45 9.98 -1.46
CA THR A 158 5.34 8.68 -0.77
C THR A 158 6.71 8.00 -0.65
N MET A 159 7.54 8.02 -1.69
CA MET A 159 8.89 7.43 -1.62
C MET A 159 9.75 8.14 -0.57
N GLN A 160 9.68 9.47 -0.52
CA GLN A 160 10.39 10.28 0.48
C GLN A 160 9.91 9.98 1.90
N LYS A 161 8.59 9.93 2.13
CA LYS A 161 8.00 9.60 3.44
C LYS A 161 8.41 8.20 3.93
N LEU A 162 8.53 7.24 3.01
CA LEU A 162 8.93 5.87 3.34
C LEU A 162 10.46 5.70 3.47
N GLY A 163 11.25 6.76 3.25
CA GLY A 163 12.71 6.69 3.28
C GLY A 163 13.30 5.80 2.17
N ILE A 164 12.55 5.57 1.09
CA ILE A 164 12.98 4.75 -0.04
C ILE A 164 13.83 5.64 -0.96
N PRO A 165 15.15 5.43 -1.01
CA PRO A 165 16.07 6.36 -1.68
C PRO A 165 15.74 6.49 -3.16
N GLU A 166 15.95 7.68 -3.72
CA GLU A 166 15.99 7.84 -5.18
C GLU A 166 16.89 6.81 -5.82
N MET A 167 16.41 6.12 -6.86
CA MET A 167 17.33 5.50 -7.81
C MET A 167 18.06 6.70 -8.40
N ARG A 168 19.19 7.05 -7.79
CA ARG A 168 20.12 7.99 -8.38
C ARG A 168 20.43 7.38 -9.74
N GLY A 169 19.91 8.03 -10.79
CA GLY A 169 20.08 7.56 -12.15
C GLY A 169 21.55 7.21 -12.34
N ARG A 170 21.80 6.06 -12.99
CA ARG A 170 23.13 5.73 -13.49
C ARG A 170 23.63 6.99 -14.22
N PRO A 171 24.71 7.66 -13.76
CA PRO A 171 25.22 8.81 -14.49
C PRO A 171 25.74 8.28 -15.83
N GLY A 172 24.98 8.49 -16.91
CA GLY A 172 25.36 7.95 -18.22
C GLY A 172 24.29 7.82 -19.31
N GLN A 173 23.08 8.36 -19.15
CA GLN A 173 22.12 8.49 -20.26
C GLN A 173 21.49 9.87 -20.25
N GLY A 174 22.26 10.84 -20.73
CA GLY A 174 21.82 12.24 -20.82
C GLY A 174 22.84 13.16 -21.48
N GLN A 175 23.86 12.63 -22.16
CA GLN A 175 24.70 13.38 -23.10
C GLN A 175 25.20 12.43 -24.20
N GLY A 176 24.42 12.35 -25.26
CA GLY A 176 24.87 12.04 -26.61
C GLY A 176 23.92 12.85 -27.49
N GLN A 177 24.19 14.14 -27.72
CA GLN A 177 25.09 14.57 -28.78
C GLN A 177 24.98 13.61 -29.96
N GLN A 178 24.18 13.99 -30.95
CA GLN A 178 24.47 13.65 -32.33
C GLN A 178 23.93 14.78 -33.24
N PRO A 179 24.62 15.00 -34.36
CA PRO A 179 24.78 16.28 -35.06
C PRO A 179 23.54 16.74 -35.83
#